data_AF-A0A067M0W2-F1
#
_entry.id   AF-A0A067M0W2-F1
#
_cell.length_a   1.000
_cell.length_b   1.000
_cell.length_c   1.000
_cell.angle_alpha   90.00
_cell.angle_beta   90.00
_cell.angle_gamma   90.00
#
_symmetry.space_group_name_H-M   'P 1'
#
loop_
_entity.id
_entity.type
_entity.pdbx_description
1 polymer ?
#
loop_
_entity_poly.entity_id
_entity_poly.type
_entity_poly.pdbx_seq_one_letter_code
_entity_poly.pdbx_strand_id
1 'polypeptide(L)'
;MWHWGTGFVKTRMIFPKFEAPDVFSFLSPNIFVLPIVTRNPAVAHDAVLPHKTAKIELYQVHDEESHLSYPRPIYLATFLLPPIKKDAAIVEFLSQCGPIQRHSSNHPASRPFYFAPEARTFCFYLNFGHSLAGVLMEIQNIMLVRSSTLADLAKFLLPSDQATSNDNPRYIPWERWGPANTRWFEGDFNSDFEFPVYGTRFVHRMPPDEDPTSTQLIRMFDINPYAIGRNVEEELVESEGETDDEGDDMYADEESMIVYRNYTTTSIIEGGLHFVDDVHSSLPYREVAKDVEYDKEFSILVDEESLLLLTKEDVFRVYTM
;
A
#
# COMPACT_ATOMS: atom_id res chain seq x y z
N MET A 1 11.69 -15.84 -11.73
CA MET A 1 12.00 -15.80 -10.29
C MET A 1 12.99 -16.91 -9.96
N TRP A 2 14.08 -16.63 -9.24
CA TRP A 2 15.04 -17.65 -8.81
C TRP A 2 15.39 -17.49 -7.33
N HIS A 3 15.83 -18.57 -6.70
CA HIS A 3 16.36 -18.58 -5.35
C HIS A 3 17.80 -18.07 -5.38
N TRP A 4 18.08 -16.91 -4.79
CA TRP A 4 19.38 -16.25 -4.89
C TRP A 4 20.53 -17.08 -4.30
N GLY A 5 20.28 -17.80 -3.20
CA GLY A 5 21.32 -18.60 -2.53
C GLY A 5 21.71 -19.88 -3.27
N THR A 6 20.85 -20.40 -4.14
CA THR A 6 21.10 -21.65 -4.89
C THR A 6 21.17 -21.42 -6.40
N GLY A 7 20.78 -20.25 -6.89
CA GLY A 7 20.61 -19.94 -8.31
C GLY A 7 19.41 -20.63 -8.97
N PHE A 8 18.65 -21.46 -8.25
CA PHE A 8 17.58 -22.27 -8.84
C PHE A 8 16.40 -21.41 -9.28
N VAL A 9 15.97 -21.52 -10.54
CA VAL A 9 14.78 -20.82 -11.03
C VAL A 9 13.52 -21.48 -10.47
N LYS A 10 12.84 -20.80 -9.54
CA LYS A 10 11.61 -21.28 -8.91
C LYS A 10 10.40 -21.23 -9.84
N THR A 11 10.28 -20.17 -10.62
CA THR A 11 9.20 -20.05 -11.61
C THR A 11 9.57 -19.11 -12.75
N ARG A 12 8.96 -19.35 -13.92
CA ARG A 12 9.09 -18.53 -15.11
C ARG A 12 7.71 -18.13 -15.59
N MET A 13 7.48 -16.82 -15.67
CA MET A 13 6.33 -16.23 -16.34
C MET A 13 6.78 -15.60 -17.66
N ILE A 14 5.89 -15.63 -18.64
CA ILE A 14 6.10 -14.98 -19.94
C ILE A 14 4.88 -14.08 -20.14
N PHE A 15 5.15 -12.80 -20.31
CA PHE A 15 4.12 -11.80 -20.58
C PHE A 15 4.16 -11.43 -22.06
N PRO A 16 3.01 -11.09 -22.66
CA PRO A 16 2.99 -10.32 -23.90
C PRO A 16 3.82 -9.04 -23.71
N LYS A 17 4.52 -8.59 -24.77
CA LYS A 17 5.56 -7.55 -24.69
C LYS A 17 5.18 -6.29 -23.89
N PHE A 18 3.93 -5.86 -23.95
CA PHE A 18 3.44 -4.64 -23.32
C PHE A 18 2.66 -4.88 -22.01
N GLU A 19 2.49 -6.13 -21.60
CA GLU A 19 1.67 -6.52 -20.45
C GLU A 19 2.53 -7.07 -19.29
N ALA A 20 3.86 -6.91 -19.39
CA ALA A 20 4.75 -7.26 -18.28
C ALA A 20 4.52 -6.26 -17.13
N PRO A 21 4.34 -6.73 -15.89
CA PRO A 21 4.28 -5.86 -14.72
C PRO A 21 5.65 -5.21 -14.50
N ASP A 22 5.65 -3.98 -14.01
CA ASP A 22 6.89 -3.26 -13.71
C ASP A 22 7.56 -3.84 -12.46
N VAL A 23 6.76 -4.26 -11.48
CA VAL A 23 7.23 -4.85 -10.22
C VAL A 23 6.34 -6.00 -9.75
N PHE A 24 6.80 -6.74 -8.76
CA PHE A 24 6.00 -7.72 -8.04
C PHE A 24 6.41 -7.73 -6.56
N SER A 25 5.47 -8.10 -5.70
CA SER A 25 5.71 -8.21 -4.26
C SER A 25 5.28 -9.57 -3.74
N PHE A 26 5.96 -10.11 -2.73
CA PHE A 26 5.58 -11.39 -2.13
C PHE A 26 4.57 -11.21 -1.01
N LEU A 27 3.40 -11.83 -1.19
CA LEU A 27 2.38 -11.97 -0.14
C LEU A 27 2.80 -13.01 0.89
N SER A 28 3.46 -14.08 0.48
CA SER A 28 4.02 -15.10 1.35
C SER A 28 5.29 -15.68 0.70
N PRO A 29 6.01 -16.61 1.33
CA PRO A 29 7.15 -17.28 0.70
C PRO A 29 6.84 -17.96 -0.64
N ASN A 30 5.58 -18.32 -0.88
CA ASN A 30 5.12 -19.02 -2.08
C ASN A 30 4.03 -18.28 -2.86
N ILE A 31 3.51 -17.15 -2.38
CA ILE A 31 2.50 -16.36 -3.10
C ILE A 31 3.06 -14.98 -3.40
N PHE A 32 2.93 -14.54 -4.64
CA PHE A 32 3.29 -13.18 -5.06
C PHE A 32 2.13 -12.48 -5.74
N VAL A 33 2.21 -11.17 -5.72
CA VAL A 33 1.21 -10.20 -6.16
C VAL A 33 1.78 -9.43 -7.35
N LEU A 34 0.99 -9.33 -8.41
CA LEU A 34 1.31 -8.58 -9.62
C LEU A 34 0.32 -7.43 -9.81
N PRO A 35 0.75 -6.16 -9.70
CA PRO A 35 -0.01 -5.04 -10.25
C PRO A 35 0.02 -5.11 -11.78
N ILE A 36 -1.15 -5.12 -12.42
CA ILE A 36 -1.30 -5.24 -13.87
C ILE A 36 -2.15 -4.08 -14.41
N VAL A 37 -1.65 -3.46 -15.47
CA VAL A 37 -2.36 -2.46 -16.28
C VAL A 37 -2.41 -2.95 -17.71
N THR A 38 -3.60 -2.99 -18.30
CA THR A 38 -3.72 -3.27 -19.74
C THR A 38 -3.20 -2.07 -20.53
N ARG A 39 -2.05 -2.26 -21.20
CA ARG A 39 -1.41 -1.23 -22.03
C ARG A 39 -1.82 -1.33 -23.49
N ASN A 40 -2.32 -2.49 -23.93
CA ASN A 40 -2.75 -2.67 -25.31
C ASN A 40 -4.20 -2.18 -25.54
N PRO A 41 -4.43 -1.08 -26.27
CA PRO A 41 -5.77 -0.58 -26.56
C PRO A 41 -6.59 -1.56 -27.43
N ALA A 42 -5.94 -2.38 -28.25
CA ALA A 42 -6.64 -3.33 -29.12
C ALA A 42 -7.25 -4.51 -28.35
N VAL A 43 -6.64 -4.91 -27.23
CA VAL A 43 -7.13 -6.02 -26.37
C VAL A 43 -8.26 -5.55 -25.46
N ALA A 44 -8.32 -4.25 -25.14
CA ALA A 44 -9.40 -3.67 -24.35
C ALA A 44 -10.78 -3.70 -25.06
N HIS A 45 -10.81 -4.05 -26.35
CA HIS A 45 -12.05 -4.12 -27.14
C HIS A 45 -12.75 -5.49 -27.12
N ASP A 46 -12.18 -6.53 -26.50
CA ASP A 46 -12.88 -7.80 -26.29
C ASP A 46 -13.92 -7.66 -25.15
N ALA A 47 -15.11 -7.20 -25.58
CA ALA A 47 -16.47 -7.09 -25.05
C ALA A 47 -16.89 -7.48 -23.61
N VAL A 48 -16.05 -8.04 -22.74
CA VAL A 48 -16.50 -8.53 -21.41
C VAL A 48 -16.31 -7.50 -20.29
N LEU A 49 -15.32 -6.60 -20.40
CA LEU A 49 -15.13 -5.52 -19.44
C LEU A 49 -15.32 -4.15 -20.12
N PRO A 50 -16.40 -3.41 -19.81
CA PRO A 50 -16.73 -2.16 -20.50
C PRO A 50 -15.75 -1.01 -20.24
N HIS A 51 -14.83 -1.17 -19.28
CA HIS A 51 -13.90 -0.13 -18.83
C HIS A 51 -12.48 -0.67 -18.65
N LYS A 52 -11.49 0.21 -18.84
CA LYS A 52 -10.09 -0.05 -18.49
C LYS A 52 -10.04 -0.14 -16.96
N THR A 53 -9.60 -1.28 -16.45
CA THR A 53 -9.48 -1.50 -15.00
C THR A 53 -8.09 -2.02 -14.71
N ALA A 54 -7.37 -1.32 -13.84
CA ALA A 54 -6.17 -1.87 -13.22
C ALA A 54 -6.55 -3.07 -12.35
N LYS A 55 -5.65 -4.02 -12.19
CA LYS A 55 -5.94 -5.22 -11.42
C LYS A 55 -4.72 -5.73 -10.67
N ILE A 56 -4.99 -6.43 -9.58
CA ILE A 56 -3.97 -7.09 -8.78
C ILE A 56 -4.16 -8.60 -8.94
N GLU A 57 -3.18 -9.27 -9.55
CA GLU A 57 -3.22 -10.71 -9.76
C GLU A 57 -2.36 -11.44 -8.72
N LEU A 58 -2.88 -12.56 -8.19
CA LEU A 58 -2.17 -13.40 -7.23
C LEU A 58 -1.76 -14.71 -7.87
N TYR A 59 -0.53 -15.10 -7.60
CA TYR A 59 0.08 -16.30 -8.13
C TYR A 59 0.80 -17.07 -7.05
N GLN A 60 0.61 -18.39 -7.05
CA GLN A 60 1.33 -19.31 -6.19
C GLN A 60 2.46 -20.01 -6.95
N VAL A 61 3.61 -20.09 -6.32
CA VAL A 61 4.79 -20.83 -6.76
C VAL A 61 4.70 -22.25 -6.20
N HIS A 62 5.11 -23.21 -7.01
CA HIS A 62 5.15 -24.62 -6.61
C HIS A 62 6.16 -24.85 -5.49
N ASP A 63 5.90 -25.84 -4.64
CA ASP A 63 6.83 -26.25 -3.60
C ASP A 63 8.06 -26.96 -4.18
N GLU A 64 9.22 -26.77 -3.54
CA GLU A 64 10.56 -27.12 -4.07
C GLU A 64 10.73 -28.62 -4.39
N GLU A 65 9.92 -29.49 -3.77
CA GLU A 65 10.03 -30.94 -3.92
C GLU A 65 9.36 -31.50 -5.19
N SER A 66 8.66 -30.67 -5.98
CA SER A 66 7.67 -31.20 -6.92
C SER A 66 8.04 -31.30 -8.41
N HIS A 67 9.08 -30.65 -8.99
CA HIS A 67 9.21 -30.72 -10.46
C HIS A 67 10.60 -30.60 -11.14
N LEU A 68 10.76 -31.43 -12.18
CA LEU A 68 11.89 -31.54 -13.13
C LEU A 68 11.84 -30.56 -14.33
N SER A 69 10.87 -29.65 -14.39
CA SER A 69 10.80 -28.61 -15.43
C SER A 69 10.06 -27.39 -14.88
N TYR A 70 10.67 -26.21 -14.97
CA TYR A 70 10.22 -24.94 -14.36
C TYR A 70 8.70 -24.76 -14.37
N PRO A 71 8.02 -24.95 -13.24
CA PRO A 71 6.58 -24.99 -13.28
C PRO A 71 6.04 -23.55 -13.42
N ARG A 72 5.05 -23.39 -14.31
CA ARG A 72 4.29 -22.15 -14.43
C ARG A 72 3.62 -21.88 -13.09
N PRO A 73 3.58 -20.63 -12.60
CA PRO A 73 2.91 -20.36 -11.34
C PRO A 73 1.41 -20.65 -11.47
N ILE A 74 0.80 -21.04 -10.36
CA ILE A 74 -0.63 -21.32 -10.25
C ILE A 74 -1.33 -19.98 -10.06
N TYR A 75 -2.16 -19.58 -11.01
CA TYR A 75 -3.01 -18.40 -10.87
C TYR A 75 -4.05 -18.65 -9.76
N LEU A 76 -4.19 -17.72 -8.82
CA LEU A 76 -5.12 -17.84 -7.69
C LEU A 76 -6.37 -16.99 -7.89
N ALA A 77 -6.20 -15.69 -8.10
CA ALA A 77 -7.30 -14.72 -8.21
C ALA A 77 -6.82 -13.40 -8.81
N THR A 78 -7.79 -12.58 -9.24
CA THR A 78 -7.62 -11.19 -9.67
C THR A 78 -8.52 -10.32 -8.82
N PHE A 79 -7.95 -9.34 -8.14
CA PHE A 79 -8.66 -8.25 -7.49
C PHE A 79 -8.78 -7.09 -8.46
N LEU A 80 -10.01 -6.73 -8.82
CA LEU A 80 -10.29 -5.61 -9.72
C LEU A 80 -10.26 -4.30 -8.91
N LEU A 81 -9.58 -3.29 -9.45
CA LEU A 81 -9.62 -1.92 -8.91
C LEU A 81 -10.86 -1.17 -9.46
N PRO A 82 -11.17 0.04 -8.95
CA PRO A 82 -12.25 0.85 -9.48
C PRO A 82 -12.12 1.07 -11.00
N PRO A 83 -13.24 1.19 -11.73
CA PRO A 83 -13.20 1.50 -13.16
C PRO A 83 -12.53 2.84 -13.43
N ILE A 84 -11.64 2.88 -14.42
CA ILE A 84 -10.89 4.08 -14.82
C ILE A 84 -11.54 4.68 -16.05
N LYS A 85 -11.56 6.01 -16.12
CA LYS A 85 -12.08 6.73 -17.29
C LYS A 85 -11.29 6.38 -18.55
N LYS A 86 -11.95 6.47 -19.71
CA LYS A 86 -11.37 6.08 -21.01
C LYS A 86 -10.20 6.97 -21.43
N ASP A 87 -10.20 8.23 -21.00
CA ASP A 87 -9.17 9.24 -21.25
C ASP A 87 -8.06 9.24 -20.20
N ALA A 88 -8.26 8.60 -19.04
CA ALA A 88 -7.23 8.44 -18.03
C ALA A 88 -6.29 7.28 -18.40
N ALA A 89 -4.98 7.55 -18.35
CA ALA A 89 -3.95 6.55 -18.59
C ALA A 89 -3.14 6.30 -17.32
N ILE A 90 -3.12 5.05 -16.83
CA ILE A 90 -2.11 4.66 -15.86
C ILE A 90 -0.79 4.48 -16.61
N VAL A 91 0.19 5.30 -16.26
CA VAL A 91 1.56 5.24 -16.73
C VAL A 91 2.30 4.12 -16.00
N GLU A 92 2.11 4.05 -14.69
CA GLU A 92 2.82 3.14 -13.81
C GLU A 92 1.91 2.55 -12.73
N PHE A 93 2.04 1.26 -12.47
CA PHE A 93 1.34 0.60 -11.38
C PHE A 93 2.31 -0.28 -10.59
N LEU A 94 2.77 0.24 -9.46
CA LEU A 94 3.77 -0.42 -8.62
C LEU A 94 3.12 -1.03 -7.38
N SER A 95 3.80 -2.03 -6.83
CA SER A 95 3.49 -2.61 -5.53
C SER A 95 4.77 -2.69 -4.71
N GLN A 96 4.67 -2.31 -3.46
CA GLN A 96 5.73 -2.43 -2.48
C GLN A 96 5.17 -3.06 -1.21
N CYS A 97 5.91 -4.03 -0.68
CA CYS A 97 5.68 -4.58 0.64
C CYS A 97 7.04 -4.60 1.34
N GLY A 98 7.09 -4.16 2.59
CA GLY A 98 8.30 -4.25 3.41
C GLY A 98 8.89 -5.67 3.43
N PRO A 99 10.17 -5.83 3.81
CA PRO A 99 10.86 -7.11 3.73
C PRO A 99 10.11 -8.21 4.49
N ILE A 100 10.06 -9.42 3.90
CA ILE A 100 9.56 -10.59 4.61
C ILE A 100 10.59 -10.98 5.66
N GLN A 101 10.31 -10.64 6.92
CA GLN A 101 11.08 -11.20 8.02
C GLN A 101 10.78 -12.70 8.09
N ARG A 102 11.77 -13.53 7.73
CA ARG A 102 11.66 -14.97 7.90
C ARG A 102 11.86 -15.28 9.37
N HIS A 103 10.82 -15.80 10.02
CA HIS A 103 10.96 -16.35 11.36
C HIS A 103 11.73 -17.66 11.32
N SER A 104 12.64 -17.81 12.29
CA SER A 104 12.91 -19.12 12.87
C SER A 104 11.88 -19.31 13.97
N SER A 105 11.11 -20.40 13.93
CA SER A 105 10.00 -20.72 14.84
C SER A 105 10.37 -20.82 16.33
N ASN A 106 11.63 -20.58 16.68
CA ASN A 106 12.20 -20.86 18.00
C ASN A 106 12.28 -19.64 18.92
N HIS A 107 11.71 -18.49 18.56
CA HIS A 107 11.72 -17.31 19.43
C HIS A 107 10.30 -16.93 19.87
N PRO A 108 10.08 -16.74 21.20
CA PRO A 108 8.79 -16.33 21.73
C PRO A 108 8.39 -14.95 21.21
N ALA A 109 7.08 -14.74 21.06
CA ALA A 109 6.40 -13.58 20.48
C ALA A 109 6.60 -12.23 21.22
N SER A 110 7.60 -12.11 22.08
CA SER A 110 7.84 -10.93 22.92
C SER A 110 8.87 -9.95 22.34
N ARG A 111 9.08 -9.93 21.02
CA ARG A 111 10.04 -9.01 20.40
C ARG A 111 9.34 -7.74 19.93
N PRO A 112 9.81 -6.54 20.32
CA PRO A 112 9.24 -5.25 19.97
C PRO A 112 9.56 -4.82 18.53
N PHE A 113 9.67 -5.77 17.59
CA PHE A 113 9.88 -5.49 16.16
C PHE A 113 9.17 -6.54 15.29
N TYR A 114 8.26 -7.31 15.90
CA TYR A 114 7.58 -8.42 15.26
C TYR A 114 6.22 -7.96 14.74
N PHE A 115 6.06 -8.08 13.43
CA PHE A 115 4.74 -7.99 12.80
C PHE A 115 4.40 -9.35 12.22
N ALA A 116 3.21 -9.84 12.57
CA ALA A 116 2.66 -11.03 11.94
C ALA A 116 2.60 -10.80 10.41
N PRO A 117 3.00 -11.77 9.56
CA PRO A 117 2.97 -11.61 8.11
C PRO A 117 1.61 -11.15 7.54
N GLU A 118 0.53 -11.41 8.26
CA GLU A 118 -0.85 -11.03 7.97
C GLU A 118 -1.15 -9.55 8.29
N ALA A 119 -0.41 -8.97 9.24
CA ALA A 119 -0.55 -7.57 9.65
C ALA A 119 0.23 -6.60 8.75
N ARG A 120 1.06 -7.12 7.83
CA ARG A 120 1.76 -6.30 6.83
C ARG A 120 0.77 -5.56 5.94
N THR A 121 1.25 -4.49 5.34
CA THR A 121 0.57 -3.60 4.43
C THR A 121 1.32 -3.61 3.11
N PHE A 122 0.56 -3.78 2.04
CA PHE A 122 0.97 -3.49 0.69
C PHE A 122 0.67 -2.04 0.37
N CYS A 123 1.68 -1.33 -0.11
CA CYS A 123 1.55 -0.02 -0.72
C CYS A 123 1.50 -0.21 -2.23
N PHE A 124 0.42 0.23 -2.87
CA PHE A 124 0.29 0.23 -4.31
C PHE A 124 0.31 1.67 -4.82
N TYR A 125 1.12 1.92 -5.84
CA TYR A 125 1.28 3.24 -6.46
C TYR A 125 0.65 3.23 -7.83
N LEU A 126 -0.27 4.16 -8.08
CA LEU A 126 -0.92 4.33 -9.37
C LEU A 126 -0.63 5.73 -9.90
N ASN A 127 0.24 5.81 -10.90
CA ASN A 127 0.60 7.06 -11.56
C ASN A 127 -0.29 7.27 -12.78
N PHE A 128 -1.16 8.27 -12.71
CA PHE A 128 -2.04 8.66 -13.81
C PHE A 128 -1.41 9.77 -14.62
N GLY A 129 -1.22 9.54 -15.92
CA GLY A 129 -0.81 10.56 -16.87
C GLY A 129 -2.02 11.27 -17.46
N HIS A 130 -2.02 12.60 -17.38
CA HIS A 130 -3.01 13.49 -17.99
C HIS A 130 -2.34 14.40 -19.00
N SER A 131 -2.95 14.55 -20.17
CA SER A 131 -2.51 15.57 -21.13
C SER A 131 -3.47 16.75 -21.05
N LEU A 132 -3.07 17.81 -20.35
CA LEU A 132 -3.84 19.06 -20.28
C LEU A 132 -3.09 20.12 -21.08
N ALA A 133 -3.71 20.61 -22.16
CA ALA A 133 -3.12 21.61 -23.06
C ALA A 133 -1.71 21.25 -23.59
N GLY A 134 -1.42 19.95 -23.74
CA GLY A 134 -0.12 19.45 -24.20
C GLY A 134 0.95 19.32 -23.11
N VAL A 135 0.66 19.71 -21.87
CA VAL A 135 1.51 19.42 -20.71
C VAL A 135 1.08 18.08 -20.13
N LEU A 136 2.04 17.17 -19.95
CA LEU A 136 1.82 15.94 -19.21
C LEU A 136 1.88 16.24 -17.72
N MET A 137 0.76 16.05 -17.04
CA MET A 137 0.67 16.05 -15.59
C MET A 137 0.58 14.62 -15.09
N GLU A 138 1.35 14.30 -14.06
CA GLU A 138 1.29 13.00 -13.39
C GLU A 138 0.66 13.20 -12.02
N ILE A 139 -0.40 12.44 -11.74
CA ILE A 139 -1.05 12.42 -10.44
C ILE A 139 -0.82 11.04 -9.86
N GLN A 140 -0.20 11.01 -8.69
CA GLN A 140 0.09 9.78 -7.99
C GLN A 140 -0.99 9.50 -6.96
N ASN A 141 -1.51 8.28 -7.03
CA ASN A 141 -2.43 7.76 -6.04
C ASN A 141 -1.77 6.61 -5.29
N ILE A 142 -1.92 6.62 -3.97
CA ILE A 142 -1.44 5.55 -3.12
C ILE A 142 -2.63 4.77 -2.61
N MET A 143 -2.58 3.45 -2.73
CA MET A 143 -3.54 2.53 -2.13
C MET A 143 -2.82 1.61 -1.14
N LEU A 144 -3.18 1.73 0.13
CA LEU A 144 -2.69 0.87 1.20
C LEU A 144 -3.67 -0.28 1.43
N VAL A 145 -3.17 -1.52 1.52
CA VAL A 145 -3.98 -2.73 1.67
C VAL A 145 -3.32 -3.67 2.68
N ARG A 146 -4.07 -4.22 3.63
CA ARG A 146 -3.53 -5.27 4.51
C ARG A 146 -3.25 -6.56 3.74
N SER A 147 -2.14 -7.20 4.07
CA SER A 147 -1.69 -8.50 3.56
C SER A 147 -2.76 -9.58 3.81
N SER A 148 -3.37 -9.59 5.00
CA SER A 148 -4.48 -10.49 5.33
C SER A 148 -5.65 -10.41 4.34
N THR A 149 -5.97 -9.22 3.82
CA THR A 149 -7.01 -9.03 2.79
C THR A 149 -6.69 -9.80 1.52
N LEU A 150 -5.44 -9.74 1.07
CA LEU A 150 -5.03 -10.44 -0.16
C LEU A 150 -4.86 -11.95 0.08
N ALA A 151 -4.47 -12.35 1.29
CA ALA A 151 -4.23 -13.75 1.66
C ALA A 151 -5.53 -14.53 1.91
N ASP A 152 -6.55 -13.89 2.47
CA ASP A 152 -7.84 -14.51 2.79
C ASP A 152 -8.80 -14.49 1.59
N LEU A 153 -8.40 -15.16 0.50
CA LEU A 153 -9.19 -15.26 -0.72
C LEU A 153 -10.58 -15.85 -0.46
N ALA A 154 -10.70 -16.79 0.48
CA ALA A 154 -11.95 -17.47 0.80
C ALA A 154 -13.06 -16.48 1.22
N LYS A 155 -12.70 -15.38 1.90
CA LYS A 155 -13.63 -14.33 2.33
C LYS A 155 -14.37 -13.65 1.18
N PHE A 156 -13.77 -13.60 -0.01
CA PHE A 156 -14.30 -12.83 -1.14
C PHE A 156 -14.89 -13.67 -2.27
N LEU A 157 -14.67 -14.99 -2.23
CA LEU A 157 -15.20 -15.94 -3.21
C LEU A 157 -16.59 -16.40 -2.79
N LEU A 158 -17.58 -16.27 -3.68
CA LEU A 158 -18.91 -16.83 -3.43
C LEU A 158 -18.84 -18.36 -3.48
N PRO A 159 -19.76 -19.08 -2.80
CA PRO A 159 -19.85 -20.54 -2.94
C PRO A 159 -20.02 -20.99 -4.40
N SER A 160 -20.69 -20.19 -5.24
CA SER A 160 -20.81 -20.42 -6.69
C SER A 160 -19.46 -20.37 -7.41
N ASP A 161 -18.56 -19.48 -6.97
CA ASP A 161 -17.24 -19.29 -7.57
C ASP A 161 -16.28 -20.44 -7.19
N GLN A 162 -16.58 -21.15 -6.10
CA GLN A 162 -15.84 -22.34 -5.67
C GLN A 162 -16.22 -23.59 -6.48
N ALA A 163 -17.42 -23.63 -7.04
CA ALA A 163 -17.95 -24.80 -7.76
C ALA A 163 -17.55 -24.85 -9.24
N THR A 164 -17.16 -23.72 -9.83
CA THR A 164 -16.67 -23.70 -11.22
C THR A 164 -15.26 -24.27 -11.28
N SER A 165 -15.02 -25.16 -12.25
CA SER A 165 -13.76 -25.86 -12.51
C SER A 165 -12.51 -24.97 -12.36
N ASN A 166 -11.40 -25.58 -11.94
CA ASN A 166 -10.08 -24.95 -11.71
C ASN A 166 -9.54 -24.04 -12.85
N ASP A 167 -10.14 -24.05 -14.03
CA ASP A 167 -9.71 -23.27 -15.18
C ASP A 167 -10.36 -21.88 -15.31
N ASN A 168 -11.40 -21.56 -14.53
CA ASN A 168 -12.01 -20.23 -14.63
C ASN A 168 -11.26 -19.19 -13.77
N PRO A 169 -10.83 -18.07 -14.38
CA PRO A 169 -10.20 -16.98 -13.64
C PRO A 169 -11.17 -16.40 -12.60
N ARG A 170 -10.76 -16.40 -11.34
CA ARG A 170 -11.51 -15.82 -10.22
C ARG A 170 -11.29 -14.30 -10.19
N TYR A 171 -12.31 -13.55 -10.59
CA TYR A 171 -12.31 -12.08 -10.51
C TYR A 171 -13.10 -11.62 -9.29
N ILE A 172 -12.49 -10.77 -8.47
CA ILE A 172 -13.08 -10.22 -7.26
C ILE A 172 -13.34 -8.73 -7.51
N PRO A 173 -14.61 -8.30 -7.61
CA PRO A 173 -14.97 -6.93 -7.95
C PRO A 173 -14.65 -5.96 -6.80
N TRP A 174 -14.30 -4.72 -7.14
CA TRP A 174 -13.88 -3.69 -6.19
C TRP A 174 -14.83 -3.54 -5.01
N GLU A 175 -16.13 -3.49 -5.27
CA GLU A 175 -17.19 -3.25 -4.29
C GLU A 175 -17.20 -4.31 -3.18
N ARG A 176 -16.65 -5.51 -3.45
CA ARG A 176 -16.60 -6.62 -2.51
C ARG A 176 -15.36 -6.59 -1.61
N TRP A 177 -14.21 -6.16 -2.12
CA TRP A 177 -12.94 -6.27 -1.39
C TRP A 177 -12.30 -4.93 -1.04
N GLY A 178 -12.55 -3.89 -1.82
CA GLY A 178 -11.87 -2.60 -1.74
C GLY A 178 -12.31 -1.76 -0.53
N PRO A 179 -13.54 -1.24 -0.51
CA PRO A 179 -13.94 -0.12 0.36
C PRO A 179 -13.61 -0.27 1.85
N ALA A 180 -13.75 -1.46 2.41
CA ALA A 180 -13.48 -1.72 3.82
C ALA A 180 -12.02 -2.11 4.14
N ASN A 181 -11.25 -2.52 3.13
CA ASN A 181 -9.94 -3.15 3.33
C ASN A 181 -8.77 -2.35 2.74
N THR A 182 -9.06 -1.20 2.13
CA THR A 182 -8.05 -0.30 1.55
C THR A 182 -8.14 1.11 2.12
N ARG A 183 -7.04 1.86 2.03
CA ARG A 183 -7.01 3.31 2.20
C ARG A 183 -6.37 3.94 0.98
N TRP A 184 -7.05 4.90 0.37
CA TRP A 184 -6.52 5.67 -0.75
C TRP A 184 -6.08 7.06 -0.31
N PHE A 185 -4.99 7.52 -0.92
CA PHE A 185 -4.48 8.88 -0.82
C PHE A 185 -4.26 9.43 -2.23
N GLU A 186 -4.68 10.66 -2.44
CA GLU A 186 -4.43 11.45 -3.64
C GLU A 186 -3.53 12.63 -3.26
N GLY A 187 -2.46 12.86 -4.03
CA GLY A 187 -1.52 13.93 -3.71
C GLY A 187 -0.25 13.90 -4.54
N ASP A 188 0.63 14.85 -4.28
CA ASP A 188 1.97 14.91 -4.86
C ASP A 188 2.92 13.99 -4.07
N PHE A 189 2.83 12.70 -4.38
CA PHE A 189 3.57 11.62 -3.73
C PHE A 189 4.91 11.34 -4.42
N ASN A 190 5.65 12.38 -4.80
CA ASN A 190 6.87 12.21 -5.59
C ASN A 190 7.82 11.17 -4.98
N SER A 191 8.21 10.18 -5.79
CA SER A 191 8.79 8.88 -5.38
C SER A 191 10.11 8.97 -4.61
N ASP A 192 10.78 10.12 -4.64
CA ASP A 192 12.09 10.31 -4.01
C ASP A 192 12.02 10.33 -2.47
N PHE A 193 10.82 10.37 -1.89
CA PHE A 193 10.63 10.61 -0.46
C PHE A 193 9.78 9.58 0.26
N GLU A 194 9.64 8.40 -0.31
CA GLU A 194 8.70 7.38 0.16
C GLU A 194 9.42 6.14 0.68
N PHE A 195 9.10 5.77 1.92
CA PHE A 195 9.69 4.60 2.56
C PHE A 195 8.60 3.80 3.26
N PRO A 196 8.24 2.59 2.78
CA PRO A 196 7.47 1.67 3.61
C PRO A 196 8.39 1.11 4.68
N VAL A 197 8.01 1.35 5.93
CA VAL A 197 8.83 0.99 7.09
C VAL A 197 8.14 -0.13 7.85
N TYR A 198 8.87 -1.24 8.03
CA TYR A 198 8.40 -2.47 8.69
C TYR A 198 7.08 -3.06 8.17
N GLY A 199 6.66 -2.64 6.98
CA GLY A 199 5.45 -3.12 6.34
C GLY A 199 4.15 -2.67 7.02
N THR A 200 4.15 -1.79 8.01
CA THR A 200 2.91 -1.25 8.63
C THR A 200 2.81 0.26 8.57
N ARG A 201 3.91 0.92 8.24
CA ARG A 201 4.02 2.38 8.17
C ARG A 201 4.44 2.84 6.80
N PHE A 202 3.91 3.97 6.40
CA PHE A 202 4.27 4.68 5.19
C PHE A 202 4.70 6.09 5.58
N VAL A 203 5.86 6.54 5.12
CA VAL A 203 6.38 7.87 5.42
C VAL A 203 6.43 8.68 4.14
N HIS A 204 5.95 9.91 4.24
CA HIS A 204 5.93 10.88 3.17
C HIS A 204 6.53 12.20 3.67
N ARG A 205 7.49 12.72 2.91
CA ARG A 205 8.10 14.03 3.15
C ARG A 205 7.40 15.05 2.25
N MET A 206 6.76 16.05 2.85
CA MET A 206 6.15 17.11 2.05
C MET A 206 7.26 17.94 1.37
N PRO A 207 7.02 18.45 0.15
CA PRO A 207 7.90 19.45 -0.45
C PRO A 207 8.11 20.62 0.52
N PRO A 208 9.34 21.16 0.65
CA PRO A 208 9.56 22.33 1.48
C PRO A 208 8.77 23.52 0.92
N ASP A 209 8.32 24.41 1.79
CA ASP A 209 7.76 25.68 1.34
C ASP A 209 8.83 26.49 0.58
N GLU A 210 8.39 27.51 -0.18
CA GLU A 210 9.31 28.35 -0.96
C GLU A 210 10.35 29.08 -0.09
N ASP A 211 10.08 29.20 1.22
CA ASP A 211 11.00 29.82 2.18
C ASP A 211 12.17 28.87 2.50
N PRO A 212 13.43 29.24 2.18
CA PRO A 212 14.60 28.41 2.50
C PRO A 212 14.85 28.24 4.01
N THR A 213 14.15 29.00 4.86
CA THR A 213 14.19 28.86 6.32
C THR A 213 13.05 28.03 6.88
N SER A 214 12.13 27.54 6.04
CA SER A 214 10.99 26.74 6.50
C SER A 214 11.46 25.40 7.06
N THR A 215 10.81 24.96 8.13
CA THR A 215 10.81 23.56 8.54
C THR A 215 10.26 22.69 7.41
N GLN A 216 10.52 21.39 7.50
CA GLN A 216 9.93 20.43 6.60
C GLN A 216 8.98 19.51 7.34
N LEU A 217 7.76 19.42 6.82
CA LEU A 217 6.75 18.53 7.37
C LEU A 217 6.99 17.08 6.90
N ILE A 218 7.19 16.19 7.87
CA ILE A 218 7.19 14.75 7.65
C ILE A 218 5.85 14.19 8.15
N ARG A 219 5.19 13.40 7.32
CA ARG A 219 3.97 12.67 7.64
C ARG A 219 4.23 11.18 7.64
N MET A 220 3.81 10.52 8.71
CA MET A 220 3.85 9.08 8.85
C MET A 220 2.42 8.56 8.97
N PHE A 221 2.07 7.61 8.12
CA PHE A 221 0.80 6.91 8.12
C PHE A 221 1.00 5.53 8.74
N ASP A 222 0.62 5.36 9.99
CA ASP A 222 0.73 4.12 10.76
C ASP A 222 -0.57 3.31 10.69
N ILE A 223 -0.53 2.17 10.02
CA ILE A 223 -1.68 1.27 9.83
C ILE A 223 -1.62 0.08 10.79
N ASN A 224 -0.71 0.12 11.77
CA ASN A 224 -0.61 -0.89 12.80
C ASN A 224 -1.93 -0.91 13.63
N PRO A 225 -2.66 -2.03 13.67
CA PRO A 225 -3.90 -2.12 14.44
C PRO A 225 -3.70 -1.82 15.94
N TYR A 226 -2.51 -2.08 16.49
CA TYR A 226 -2.21 -1.76 17.89
C TYR A 226 -2.08 -0.25 18.12
N ALA A 227 -1.52 0.48 17.16
CA ALA A 227 -1.41 1.94 17.23
C ALA A 227 -2.80 2.60 17.21
N ILE A 228 -3.74 2.01 16.48
CA ILE A 228 -5.13 2.48 16.39
C ILE A 228 -5.90 2.09 17.67
N GLY A 229 -5.64 0.92 18.24
CA GLY A 229 -6.37 0.40 19.41
C GLY A 229 -6.02 1.06 20.75
N ARG A 230 -4.75 1.44 20.97
CA ARG A 230 -4.33 2.07 22.25
C ARG A 230 -5.08 3.38 22.54
N ASN A 231 -5.30 4.21 21.52
CA ASN A 231 -5.97 5.49 21.70
C ASN A 231 -7.44 5.35 22.07
N VAL A 232 -8.14 4.32 21.55
CA VAL A 232 -9.54 4.09 21.95
C VAL A 232 -9.63 3.77 23.45
N GLU A 233 -8.63 3.08 24.01
CA GLU A 233 -8.56 2.83 25.44
C GLU A 233 -8.20 4.10 26.23
N GLU A 234 -7.32 4.96 25.71
CA GLU A 234 -6.94 6.24 26.34
C GLU A 234 -8.09 7.27 26.31
N GLU A 235 -8.76 7.45 25.17
CA GLU A 235 -9.94 8.33 25.01
C GLU A 235 -11.08 7.95 25.97
N LEU A 236 -11.31 6.66 26.20
CA LEU A 236 -12.31 6.18 27.15
C LEU A 236 -11.96 6.52 28.61
N VAL A 237 -10.67 6.64 28.94
CA VAL A 237 -10.23 7.01 30.31
C VAL A 237 -10.34 8.52 30.53
N GLU A 238 -10.16 9.33 29.50
CA GLU A 238 -10.26 10.80 29.59
C GLU A 238 -11.72 11.30 29.50
N SER A 239 -12.56 10.62 28.71
CA SER A 239 -13.99 10.97 28.52
C SER A 239 -14.86 10.79 29.76
N GLU A 240 -14.45 10.00 30.77
CA GLU A 240 -15.19 9.92 32.04
C GLU A 240 -15.15 11.24 32.86
N GLY A 241 -14.41 12.27 32.39
CA GLY A 241 -14.26 13.57 33.07
C GLY A 241 -14.91 14.79 32.43
N GLU A 242 -15.17 14.82 31.11
CA GLU A 242 -15.52 16.08 30.40
C GLU A 242 -16.64 15.90 29.37
N THR A 243 -17.52 16.91 29.31
CA THR A 243 -18.80 16.93 28.62
C THR A 243 -18.70 17.07 27.10
N ASP A 244 -19.42 16.19 26.38
CA ASP A 244 -19.73 16.13 24.94
C ASP A 244 -19.47 17.40 24.09
N ASP A 245 -18.36 17.42 23.35
CA ASP A 245 -18.18 18.24 22.15
C ASP A 245 -17.57 17.35 21.05
N GLU A 246 -18.35 17.02 20.00
CA GLU A 246 -17.95 16.14 18.88
C GLU A 246 -16.98 16.90 17.94
N GLY A 247 -15.70 16.96 18.32
CA GLY A 247 -14.61 17.54 17.54
C GLY A 247 -13.54 16.51 17.16
N ASP A 248 -12.92 16.68 16.00
CA ASP A 248 -11.74 15.92 15.57
C ASP A 248 -10.58 16.16 16.57
N ASP A 249 -10.34 15.20 17.47
CA ASP A 249 -9.43 15.36 18.61
C ASP A 249 -7.96 15.43 18.18
N MET A 250 -7.45 16.65 18.10
CA MET A 250 -6.06 16.93 17.79
C MET A 250 -5.25 17.09 19.09
N TYR A 251 -4.51 16.05 19.46
CA TYR A 251 -3.54 16.11 20.56
C TYR A 251 -2.20 16.66 20.04
N ALA A 252 -1.79 17.81 20.57
CA ALA A 252 -0.47 18.38 20.31
C ALA A 252 0.38 18.28 21.58
N ASP A 253 1.49 17.58 21.51
CA ASP A 253 2.52 17.65 22.54
C ASP A 253 3.34 18.93 22.33
N GLU A 254 3.07 19.96 23.14
CA GLU A 254 3.66 21.30 23.02
C GLU A 254 5.19 21.28 23.08
N GLU A 255 5.80 20.27 23.73
CA GLU A 255 7.25 20.18 23.87
C GLU A 255 7.91 19.53 22.64
N SER A 256 7.21 18.61 21.95
CA SER A 256 7.77 17.86 20.82
C SER A 256 7.30 18.35 19.44
N MET A 257 6.29 19.22 19.37
CA MET A 257 5.64 19.67 18.13
C MET A 257 5.15 18.52 17.24
N ILE A 258 4.82 17.36 17.84
CA ILE A 258 4.27 16.22 17.12
C ILE A 258 2.74 16.32 17.15
N VAL A 259 2.12 16.17 15.99
CA VAL A 259 0.67 16.16 15.84
C VAL A 259 0.23 14.75 15.47
N TYR A 260 -0.69 14.19 16.25
CA TYR A 260 -1.30 12.89 15.99
C TYR A 260 -2.74 13.08 15.53
N ARG A 261 -3.18 12.28 14.56
CA ARG A 261 -4.57 12.23 14.10
C ARG A 261 -4.99 10.81 13.76
N ASN A 262 -6.16 10.40 14.23
CA ASN A 262 -6.71 9.07 13.95
C ASN A 262 -7.74 9.14 12.82
N TYR A 263 -7.54 8.36 11.77
CA TYR A 263 -8.44 8.33 10.62
C TYR A 263 -9.13 6.98 10.54
N THR A 264 -10.32 6.90 11.14
CA THR A 264 -11.19 5.71 11.12
C THR A 264 -12.34 5.85 10.12
N THR A 265 -12.65 7.07 9.69
CA THR A 265 -13.73 7.37 8.76
C THR A 265 -13.40 6.95 7.33
N THR A 266 -14.45 6.75 6.51
CA THR A 266 -14.30 6.48 5.08
C THR A 266 -13.80 7.73 4.37
N SER A 267 -12.70 7.61 3.61
CA SER A 267 -12.25 8.63 2.66
C SER A 267 -12.84 8.35 1.28
N ILE A 268 -13.05 9.41 0.51
CA ILE A 268 -13.64 9.38 -0.82
C ILE A 268 -12.71 10.13 -1.75
N ILE A 269 -12.19 9.46 -2.77
CA ILE A 269 -11.64 10.14 -3.96
C ILE A 269 -12.81 10.34 -4.91
N GLU A 270 -13.11 11.60 -5.22
CA GLU A 270 -14.22 11.94 -6.09
C GLU A 270 -14.03 11.33 -7.50
N GLY A 271 -15.09 10.71 -8.00
CA GLY A 271 -15.17 10.31 -9.40
C GLY A 271 -15.08 11.54 -10.28
N GLY A 272 -14.49 11.40 -11.46
CA GLY A 272 -14.39 12.51 -12.41
C GLY A 272 -13.00 12.79 -12.93
N LEU A 273 -11.97 12.69 -12.11
CA LEU A 273 -10.61 12.97 -12.57
C LEU A 273 -9.95 11.74 -13.19
N HIS A 274 -9.97 10.61 -12.49
CA HIS A 274 -9.34 9.36 -12.94
C HIS A 274 -10.32 8.20 -12.98
N PHE A 275 -11.19 8.14 -11.98
CA PHE A 275 -12.17 7.08 -11.81
C PHE A 275 -13.50 7.47 -12.43
N VAL A 276 -14.25 6.45 -12.87
CA VAL A 276 -15.61 6.62 -13.41
C VAL A 276 -16.55 7.05 -12.29
N ASP A 277 -16.45 6.39 -11.14
CA ASP A 277 -17.27 6.58 -9.95
C ASP A 277 -16.39 6.98 -8.74
N ASP A 278 -17.03 7.43 -7.66
CA ASP A 278 -16.36 7.73 -6.39
C ASP A 278 -15.66 6.49 -5.83
N VAL A 279 -14.41 6.65 -5.39
CA VAL A 279 -13.62 5.58 -4.78
C VAL A 279 -13.64 5.72 -3.26
N HIS A 280 -14.45 4.89 -2.62
CA HIS A 280 -14.54 4.81 -1.17
C HIS A 280 -13.44 3.91 -0.60
N SER A 281 -12.87 4.30 0.53
CA SER A 281 -11.84 3.52 1.24
C SER A 281 -11.85 3.80 2.74
N SER A 282 -11.70 2.78 3.59
CA SER A 282 -11.98 2.88 5.03
C SER A 282 -10.99 2.12 5.91
N LEU A 283 -9.83 1.71 5.39
CA LEU A 283 -8.81 1.06 6.21
C LEU A 283 -8.27 2.09 7.23
N PRO A 284 -8.44 1.86 8.54
CA PRO A 284 -8.07 2.85 9.54
C PRO A 284 -6.54 2.98 9.64
N TYR A 285 -6.09 4.19 9.94
CA TYR A 285 -4.67 4.51 10.17
C TYR A 285 -4.54 5.69 11.15
N ARG A 286 -3.34 5.87 11.69
CA ARG A 286 -2.94 7.04 12.47
C ARG A 286 -1.94 7.86 11.66
N GLU A 287 -2.24 9.14 11.45
CA GLU A 287 -1.27 10.10 10.92
C GLU A 287 -0.45 10.65 12.07
N VAL A 288 0.87 10.69 11.88
CA VAL A 288 1.79 11.42 12.76
C VAL A 288 2.54 12.43 11.90
N ALA A 289 2.40 13.69 12.23
CA ALA A 289 3.02 14.79 11.51
C ALA A 289 4.04 15.50 12.40
N LYS A 290 5.21 15.79 11.86
CA LYS A 290 6.28 16.49 12.56
C LYS A 290 7.03 17.44 11.65
N ASP A 291 7.15 18.68 12.09
CA ASP A 291 8.04 19.67 11.48
C ASP A 291 9.48 19.39 11.91
N VAL A 292 10.39 19.30 10.94
CA VAL A 292 11.82 19.09 11.19
C VAL A 292 12.65 20.23 10.60
N GLU A 293 13.59 20.73 11.41
CA GLU A 293 14.55 21.75 10.99
C GLU A 293 15.72 21.09 10.24
N TYR A 294 15.66 21.07 8.91
CA TYR A 294 16.72 20.53 8.05
C TYR A 294 16.94 21.30 6.75
N ASP A 295 18.20 21.33 6.32
CA ASP A 295 18.57 21.72 4.96
C ASP A 295 18.13 20.62 3.97
N LYS A 296 17.90 21.01 2.72
CA LYS A 296 16.88 20.45 1.81
C LYS A 296 17.02 18.97 1.40
N GLU A 297 17.93 18.18 1.95
CA GLU A 297 18.12 16.77 1.59
C GLU A 297 18.54 15.87 2.77
N PHE A 298 17.66 14.96 3.19
CA PHE A 298 17.96 13.90 4.15
C PHE A 298 17.21 12.61 3.80
N SER A 299 17.77 11.48 4.21
CA SER A 299 17.10 10.18 4.19
C SER A 299 16.30 9.98 5.47
N ILE A 300 15.16 9.31 5.35
CA ILE A 300 14.30 8.98 6.47
C ILE A 300 14.40 7.48 6.73
N LEU A 301 14.74 7.14 7.97
CA LEU A 301 14.57 5.80 8.52
C LEU A 301 13.52 5.93 9.63
N VAL A 302 12.68 4.91 9.81
CA VAL A 302 11.72 4.87 10.92
C VAL A 302 11.93 3.58 11.67
N ASP A 303 11.73 3.64 12.98
CA ASP A 303 11.62 2.54 13.92
C ASP A 303 10.29 2.65 14.70
N GLU A 304 9.94 1.67 15.54
CA GLU A 304 8.65 1.61 16.26
C GLU A 304 8.28 2.94 16.96
N GLU A 305 9.24 3.59 17.59
CA GLU A 305 9.02 4.82 18.38
C GLU A 305 9.91 5.97 17.91
N SER A 306 10.58 5.85 16.75
CA SER A 306 11.59 6.84 16.37
C SER A 306 11.65 7.11 14.88
N LEU A 307 11.71 8.39 14.54
CA LEU A 307 12.07 8.89 13.23
C LEU A 307 13.57 9.24 13.25
N LEU A 308 14.30 8.63 12.33
CA LEU A 308 15.75 8.74 12.20
C LEU A 308 16.07 9.50 10.90
N LEU A 309 16.68 10.67 11.04
CA LEU A 309 17.01 11.53 9.90
C LEU A 309 18.52 11.52 9.68
N LEU A 310 18.93 11.15 8.46
CA LEU A 310 20.33 11.08 8.04
C LEU A 310 20.58 12.08 6.90
N THR A 311 21.40 13.10 7.16
CA THR A 311 21.78 14.09 6.13
C THR A 311 22.93 13.62 5.25
N LYS A 312 23.21 14.38 4.18
CA LYS A 312 24.38 14.16 3.32
C LYS A 312 25.72 14.39 4.02
N GLU A 313 25.73 15.19 5.10
CA GLU A 313 26.90 15.46 5.94
C GLU A 313 27.10 14.41 7.05
N ASP A 314 26.45 13.25 6.94
CA ASP A 314 26.49 12.15 7.90
C ASP A 314 26.01 12.55 9.31
N VAL A 315 25.16 13.59 9.41
CA VAL A 315 24.53 13.98 10.68
C VAL A 315 23.30 13.13 10.90
N PHE A 316 23.30 12.41 12.02
CA PHE A 316 22.20 11.56 12.46
C PHE A 316 21.39 12.25 13.56
N ARG A 317 20.08 12.39 13.38
CA ARG A 317 19.17 12.80 14.46
C ARG A 317 18.08 11.76 14.68
N VAL A 318 17.72 11.62 15.94
CA VAL A 318 16.66 10.72 16.40
C VAL A 318 15.57 11.59 17.00
N TYR A 319 14.36 11.43 16.48
CA TYR A 319 13.16 12.02 17.05
C TYR A 319 12.31 10.88 17.59
N THR A 320 12.11 10.85 18.90
CA THR A 320 11.17 9.91 19.52
C THR A 320 9.75 10.42 19.28
N MET A 321 8.86 9.51 18.87
CA MET A 321 7.48 9.73 18.45
C MET A 321 6.50 8.99 19.35
#